data_AF-A0AAE0T720-F1
#
_entry.id   AF-A0AAE0T720-F1
#
_cell.length_a   1.000
_cell.length_b   1.000
_cell.length_c   1.000
_cell.angle_alpha   90.00
_cell.angle_beta   90.00
_cell.angle_gamma   90.00
#
_symmetry.space_group_name_H-M   'P 1'
#
loop_
_entity.id
_entity.type
_entity.pdbx_description
1 polymer ?
#
loop_
_entity_poly.entity_id
_entity_poly.type
_entity_poly.pdbx_seq_one_letter_code
_entity_poly.pdbx_strand_id
1 'polypeptide(L)'
;MPSDPRKPYIVVCNHQSLVDIPIICCLSWDMKWLAKEELFKTPFLGTMMKASKDIPVQRDSKRGRLQALVQAIKTLEGRSSVMLFPEGTRSPDGKVYGFMDGIFSIAMDRKVDILPLAIDGSIRILKILTTTVAKIPLPVQMIIAVFRSVKRKKEWTRDRYSSRLNELTKIQSSKLYELLRKGGHQVDVLPAYYFTPPYLDYIFPKLRSKYQKWIVVPMLPIEAEFSCGIACKMAINEFKEDAFKSILVLKHFWNDDKLADIMVNKIVNAPIGKGACGLILSVHGTLVKDYKGNEPALNTGHKATLDFFHKLKKRIEEHEKNTFSSIKLGALNHKFGGTWMPETIERAFEELSKEGIDHVSLFPFGFFTDNSESDYEAKRMLEKSDFKSKQYISCLNDDDNFIEWLAERIRQKLQF
;
A
#
# COMPACT_ATOMS: atom_id res chain seq x y z
N MET A 1 22.89 -4.53 9.84
CA MET A 1 23.18 -5.96 10.09
C MET A 1 24.48 -6.05 10.85
N PRO A 2 24.66 -7.03 11.75
CA PRO A 2 25.94 -7.26 12.42
C PRO A 2 27.08 -7.37 11.39
N SER A 3 28.21 -6.73 11.66
CA SER A 3 29.40 -6.79 10.81
C SER A 3 30.07 -8.17 10.85
N ASP A 4 29.94 -8.88 11.97
CA ASP A 4 30.36 -10.27 12.13
C ASP A 4 29.13 -11.19 12.34
N PRO A 5 28.75 -12.01 11.36
CA PRO A 5 27.62 -12.94 11.47
C PRO A 5 27.89 -14.13 12.40
N ARG A 6 29.15 -14.36 12.81
CA ARG A 6 29.55 -15.45 13.73
C ARG A 6 29.61 -15.01 15.19
N LYS A 7 29.51 -13.71 15.46
CA LYS A 7 29.34 -13.19 16.82
C LYS A 7 27.90 -13.48 17.26
N PRO A 8 27.66 -14.21 18.37
CA PRO A 8 26.32 -14.47 18.85
C PRO A 8 25.74 -13.22 19.52
N TYR A 9 24.46 -12.96 19.29
CA TYR A 9 23.72 -11.89 19.95
C TYR A 9 22.44 -12.44 20.57
N ILE A 10 21.97 -11.75 21.60
CA ILE A 10 20.58 -11.85 22.04
C ILE A 10 19.78 -10.84 21.21
N VAL A 11 19.03 -11.35 20.24
CA VAL A 11 18.20 -10.53 19.36
C VAL A 11 16.83 -10.35 20.01
N VAL A 12 16.44 -9.10 20.19
CA VAL A 12 15.14 -8.75 20.76
C VAL A 12 14.35 -7.91 19.78
N CYS A 13 13.08 -8.22 19.59
CA CYS A 13 12.19 -7.43 18.72
C CYS A 13 10.86 -7.15 19.41
N ASN A 14 10.23 -6.02 19.13
CA ASN A 14 8.83 -5.83 19.49
C ASN A 14 7.93 -6.79 18.68
N HIS A 15 6.76 -7.14 19.19
CA HIS A 15 5.87 -8.13 18.56
C HIS A 15 4.48 -7.56 18.25
N GLN A 16 4.29 -7.00 17.06
CA GLN A 16 3.01 -6.43 16.63
C GLN A 16 2.06 -7.49 16.03
N SER A 17 2.57 -8.50 15.33
CA SER A 17 1.73 -9.49 14.64
C SER A 17 2.44 -10.81 14.32
N LEU A 18 1.68 -11.81 13.86
CA LEU A 18 2.26 -13.08 13.41
C LEU A 18 3.16 -12.92 12.15
N VAL A 19 3.01 -11.82 11.39
CA VAL A 19 3.81 -11.54 10.18
C VAL A 19 5.24 -11.15 10.55
N ASP A 20 5.49 -10.74 11.80
CA ASP A 20 6.84 -10.39 12.28
C ASP A 20 7.84 -11.53 12.07
N ILE A 21 7.41 -12.76 12.36
CA ILE A 21 8.25 -13.97 12.30
C ILE A 21 8.80 -14.20 10.89
N PRO A 22 7.99 -14.35 9.82
CA PRO A 22 8.52 -14.55 8.48
C PRO A 22 9.31 -13.36 7.95
N ILE A 23 9.00 -12.12 8.38
CA ILE A 23 9.82 -10.94 8.04
C ILE A 23 11.24 -11.09 8.60
N ILE A 24 11.35 -11.48 9.87
CA ILE A 24 12.65 -11.70 10.54
C ILE A 24 13.38 -12.90 9.95
N CYS A 25 12.68 -13.97 9.58
CA CYS A 25 13.30 -15.12 8.91
C CYS A 25 13.87 -14.79 7.51
N CYS A 26 13.50 -13.65 6.91
CA CYS A 26 14.08 -13.19 5.65
C CYS A 26 15.43 -12.45 5.83
N LEU A 27 15.88 -12.24 7.07
CA LEU A 27 17.21 -11.71 7.34
C LEU A 27 18.27 -12.78 7.00
N SER A 28 19.39 -12.35 6.41
CA SER A 28 20.43 -13.25 5.88
C SER A 28 21.36 -13.82 6.97
N TRP A 29 20.84 -14.07 8.17
CA TRP A 29 21.61 -14.41 9.36
C TRP A 29 20.89 -15.47 10.19
N ASP A 30 21.63 -16.46 10.68
CA ASP A 30 21.08 -17.57 11.47
C ASP A 30 20.84 -17.16 12.93
N MET A 31 19.65 -17.50 13.42
CA MET A 31 19.23 -17.27 14.80
C MET A 31 18.27 -18.39 15.23
N LYS A 32 18.28 -18.74 16.51
CA LYS A 32 17.37 -19.73 17.10
C LYS A 32 16.26 -19.06 17.86
N TRP A 33 15.02 -19.45 17.59
CA TRP A 33 13.85 -18.87 18.23
C TRP A 33 13.69 -19.40 19.65
N LEU A 34 13.55 -18.49 20.61
CA LEU A 34 13.04 -18.81 21.93
C LEU A 34 11.52 -18.63 21.93
N ALA A 35 10.80 -19.73 21.69
CA ALA A 35 9.39 -19.71 21.28
C ALA A 35 8.49 -20.57 22.18
N LYS A 36 7.19 -20.27 22.17
CA LYS A 36 6.18 -20.99 22.97
C LYS A 36 6.15 -22.49 22.63
N GLU A 37 6.22 -23.37 23.64
CA GLU A 37 6.35 -24.84 23.45
C GLU A 37 5.25 -25.43 22.54
N GLU A 38 4.03 -24.90 22.62
CA GLU A 38 2.88 -25.38 21.85
C GLU A 38 3.08 -25.23 20.33
N LEU A 39 3.93 -24.29 19.88
CA LEU A 39 4.31 -24.17 18.47
C LEU A 39 5.07 -25.40 17.97
N PHE A 40 5.87 -26.03 18.84
CA PHE A 40 6.63 -27.26 18.54
C PHE A 40 5.75 -28.50 18.43
N LYS A 41 4.47 -28.41 18.82
CA LYS A 41 3.45 -29.46 18.70
C LYS A 41 2.63 -29.32 17.41
N THR A 42 2.77 -28.20 16.68
CA THR A 42 2.04 -27.96 15.43
C THR A 42 2.63 -28.81 14.29
N PRO A 43 1.82 -29.56 13.53
CA PRO A 43 2.33 -30.33 12.37
C PRO A 43 3.08 -29.44 11.37
N PHE A 44 4.15 -29.99 10.77
CA PHE A 44 5.10 -29.30 9.87
C PHE A 44 5.91 -28.17 10.52
N LEU A 45 5.25 -27.17 11.13
CA LEU A 45 5.91 -26.06 11.82
C LEU A 45 6.80 -26.56 12.98
N GLY A 46 6.25 -27.42 13.84
CA GLY A 46 6.99 -27.97 14.96
C GLY A 46 8.16 -28.87 14.54
N THR A 47 8.01 -29.61 13.44
CA THR A 47 9.11 -30.38 12.85
C THR A 47 10.22 -29.46 12.36
N MET A 48 9.88 -28.38 11.67
CA MET A 48 10.83 -27.38 11.18
C MET A 48 11.56 -26.67 12.32
N MET A 49 10.85 -26.27 13.38
CA MET A 49 11.43 -25.63 14.55
C MET A 49 12.39 -26.57 15.30
N LYS A 50 12.01 -27.85 15.47
CA LYS A 50 12.89 -28.88 16.05
C LYS A 50 14.14 -29.11 15.20
N ALA A 51 13.98 -29.24 13.89
CA ALA A 51 15.09 -29.42 12.96
C ALA A 51 16.04 -28.21 12.95
N SER A 52 15.49 -27.00 13.10
CA SER A 52 16.25 -25.74 13.19
C SER A 52 16.96 -25.57 14.53
N LYS A 53 16.68 -26.44 15.52
CA LYS A 53 17.16 -26.37 16.92
C LYS A 53 16.65 -25.14 17.67
N ASP A 54 15.42 -24.72 17.37
CA ASP A 54 14.73 -23.68 18.14
C ASP A 54 14.45 -24.16 19.58
N ILE A 55 14.32 -23.21 20.50
CA ILE A 55 14.25 -23.44 21.95
C ILE A 55 12.80 -23.31 22.42
N PRO A 56 12.17 -24.39 22.90
CA PRO A 56 10.81 -24.33 23.44
C PRO A 56 10.78 -23.70 24.83
N VAL A 57 9.77 -22.88 25.08
CA VAL A 57 9.53 -22.19 26.35
C VAL A 57 8.17 -22.58 26.89
N GLN A 58 8.15 -23.27 28.03
CA GLN A 58 6.96 -23.47 28.84
C GLN A 58 6.74 -22.23 29.72
N ARG A 59 5.91 -21.30 29.24
CA ARG A 59 5.73 -20.00 29.87
C ARG A 59 5.07 -20.07 31.24
N ASP A 60 4.27 -21.10 31.51
CA ASP A 60 3.54 -21.26 32.78
C ASP A 60 4.36 -22.00 33.86
N SER A 61 5.54 -22.52 33.50
CA SER A 61 6.41 -23.27 34.42
C SER A 61 7.69 -22.49 34.72
N LYS A 62 7.93 -22.13 35.99
CA LYS A 62 9.19 -21.49 36.41
C LYS A 62 10.40 -22.35 36.05
N ARG A 63 10.30 -23.66 36.26
CA ARG A 63 11.34 -24.63 35.88
C ARG A 63 11.53 -24.67 34.36
N GLY A 64 10.45 -24.67 33.60
CA GLY A 64 10.50 -24.67 32.13
C GLY A 64 11.14 -23.40 31.55
N ARG A 65 10.84 -22.22 32.12
CA ARG A 65 11.50 -20.96 31.74
C ARG A 65 13.00 -21.01 32.02
N LEU A 66 13.41 -21.49 33.20
CA LEU A 66 14.84 -21.65 33.53
C LEU A 66 15.56 -22.63 32.60
N GLN A 67 14.92 -23.73 32.22
CA GLN A 67 15.50 -24.69 31.26
C GLN A 67 15.71 -24.06 29.88
N ALA A 68 14.74 -23.28 29.39
CA ALA A 68 14.88 -22.56 28.12
C ALA A 68 16.04 -21.55 28.15
N LEU A 69 16.23 -20.85 29.28
CA LEU A 69 17.35 -19.94 29.48
C LEU A 69 18.70 -20.67 29.47
N VAL A 70 18.81 -21.82 30.14
CA VAL A 70 20.03 -22.66 30.10
C VAL A 70 20.32 -23.12 28.67
N GLN A 71 19.29 -23.48 27.91
CA GLN A 71 19.46 -23.86 26.51
C GLN A 71 19.87 -22.68 25.63
N ALA A 72 19.35 -21.48 25.89
CA ALA A 72 19.77 -20.25 25.21
C ALA A 72 21.25 -19.95 25.44
N ILE A 73 21.74 -20.11 26.68
CA ILE A 73 23.17 -19.97 27.00
C ILE A 73 24.01 -20.94 26.16
N LYS A 74 23.64 -22.22 26.11
CA LYS A 74 24.35 -23.22 25.30
C LYS A 74 24.35 -22.88 23.81
N THR A 75 23.25 -22.35 23.30
CA THR A 75 23.16 -21.90 21.90
C THR A 75 24.09 -20.73 21.62
N LEU A 76 24.15 -19.74 22.53
CA LEU A 76 25.06 -18.59 22.43
C LEU A 76 26.53 -19.03 22.50
N GLU A 77 26.88 -19.94 23.42
CA GLU A 77 28.22 -20.54 23.53
C GLU A 77 28.61 -21.31 22.25
N GLY A 78 27.63 -21.94 21.59
CA GLY A 78 27.77 -22.55 20.27
C GLY A 78 27.88 -21.57 19.09
N ARG A 79 28.08 -20.28 19.35
CA ARG A 79 28.17 -19.18 18.36
C ARG A 79 26.92 -19.04 17.49
N SER A 80 25.75 -19.36 18.04
CA SER A 80 24.46 -19.12 17.40
C SER A 80 23.68 -18.08 18.19
N SER A 81 23.09 -17.11 17.49
CA SER A 81 22.26 -16.09 18.12
C SER A 81 20.93 -16.65 18.57
N VAL A 82 20.34 -16.01 19.58
CA VAL A 82 19.01 -16.37 20.09
C VAL A 82 18.08 -15.19 19.87
N MET A 83 16.91 -15.45 19.30
CA MET A 83 15.90 -14.45 18.97
C MET A 83 14.65 -14.65 19.82
N LEU A 84 14.13 -13.55 20.38
CA LEU A 84 12.87 -13.56 21.10
C LEU A 84 12.09 -12.25 20.99
N PHE A 85 10.81 -12.34 21.34
CA PHE A 85 9.97 -11.19 21.63
C PHE A 85 9.93 -10.99 23.16
N PRO A 86 10.59 -9.95 23.70
CA PRO A 86 10.78 -9.79 25.14
C PRO A 86 9.48 -9.43 25.87
N GLU A 87 8.48 -8.91 25.16
CA GLU A 87 7.13 -8.62 25.68
C GLU A 87 6.36 -9.89 26.09
N GLY A 88 6.81 -11.07 25.63
CA GLY A 88 6.18 -12.36 25.94
C GLY A 88 4.80 -12.57 25.30
N THR A 89 4.16 -11.54 24.80
CA THR A 89 2.90 -11.58 24.06
C THR A 89 2.98 -10.67 22.82
N ARG A 90 1.92 -10.67 22.02
CA ARG A 90 1.73 -9.70 20.94
C ARG A 90 1.15 -8.41 21.50
N SER A 91 1.52 -7.29 20.90
CA SER A 91 1.06 -5.95 21.24
C SER A 91 0.30 -5.36 20.04
N PRO A 92 -0.97 -5.79 19.84
CA PRO A 92 -1.75 -5.49 18.63
C PRO A 92 -2.22 -4.04 18.54
N ASP A 93 -2.02 -3.27 19.61
CA ASP A 93 -2.28 -1.83 19.72
C ASP A 93 -1.07 -0.98 19.26
N GLY A 94 0.05 -1.63 18.89
CA GLY A 94 1.25 -0.96 18.41
C GLY A 94 2.10 -0.33 19.51
N LYS A 95 1.74 -0.49 20.79
CA LYS A 95 2.55 -0.05 21.93
C LYS A 95 3.57 -1.13 22.29
N VAL A 96 4.74 -0.72 22.77
CA VAL A 96 5.72 -1.66 23.32
C VAL A 96 5.39 -1.86 24.80
N TYR A 97 5.07 -3.08 25.18
CA TYR A 97 4.79 -3.46 26.56
C TYR A 97 6.08 -3.72 27.35
N GLY A 98 5.94 -3.90 28.67
CA GLY A 98 7.04 -4.25 29.54
C GLY A 98 7.75 -5.53 29.10
N PHE A 99 9.07 -5.53 29.22
CA PHE A 99 9.91 -6.67 28.84
C PHE A 99 10.10 -7.62 30.01
N MET A 100 10.24 -8.91 29.70
CA MET A 100 10.64 -9.91 30.70
C MET A 100 12.15 -9.86 30.92
N ASP A 101 12.58 -9.71 32.18
CA ASP A 101 13.98 -9.45 32.55
C ASP A 101 14.94 -10.63 32.31
N GLY A 102 14.43 -11.87 32.26
CA GLY A 102 15.27 -13.07 32.36
C GLY A 102 16.37 -13.19 31.30
N ILE A 103 16.10 -12.79 30.05
CA ILE A 103 17.11 -12.83 28.99
C ILE A 103 18.14 -11.69 29.13
N PHE A 104 17.72 -10.55 29.67
CA PHE A 104 18.58 -9.38 29.88
C PHE A 104 19.57 -9.64 31.02
N SER A 105 19.15 -10.35 32.07
CA SER A 105 20.06 -10.83 33.12
C SER A 105 21.18 -11.70 32.55
N ILE A 106 20.84 -12.62 31.63
CA ILE A 106 21.85 -13.48 30.97
C ILE A 106 22.79 -12.67 30.09
N ALA A 107 22.25 -11.68 29.36
CA ALA A 107 23.07 -10.79 28.55
C ALA A 107 24.15 -10.10 29.39
N MET A 108 23.77 -9.59 30.57
CA MET A 108 24.71 -8.97 31.52
C MET A 108 25.70 -9.97 32.10
N ASP A 109 25.23 -11.09 32.63
CA ASP A 109 26.07 -12.10 33.30
C ASP A 109 27.08 -12.76 32.36
N ARG A 110 26.70 -12.95 31.09
CA ARG A 110 27.53 -13.61 30.07
C ARG A 110 28.23 -12.62 29.15
N LYS A 111 28.05 -11.31 29.37
CA LYS A 111 28.60 -10.23 28.52
C LYS A 111 28.29 -10.46 27.03
N VAL A 112 27.05 -10.83 26.74
CA VAL A 112 26.55 -11.04 25.37
C VAL A 112 25.81 -9.78 24.93
N ASP A 113 26.13 -9.30 23.74
CA ASP A 113 25.49 -8.11 23.19
C ASP A 113 24.02 -8.36 22.85
N ILE A 114 23.20 -7.35 23.12
CA ILE A 114 21.79 -7.32 22.72
C ILE A 114 21.69 -6.59 21.39
N LEU A 115 21.07 -7.23 20.40
CA LEU A 115 20.73 -6.60 19.13
C LEU A 115 19.23 -6.27 19.10
N PRO A 116 18.86 -4.98 19.22
CA PRO A 116 17.47 -4.58 19.08
C PRO A 116 17.05 -4.56 17.60
N LEU A 117 15.90 -5.16 17.33
CA LEU A 117 15.15 -5.03 16.09
C LEU A 117 13.82 -4.34 16.39
N ALA A 118 13.35 -3.52 15.44
CA ALA A 118 12.05 -2.90 15.52
C ALA A 118 11.27 -3.22 14.24
N ILE A 119 10.06 -3.72 14.41
CA ILE A 119 9.09 -3.92 13.33
C ILE A 119 7.94 -2.96 13.56
N ASP A 120 7.59 -2.21 12.52
CA ASP A 120 6.40 -1.37 12.51
C ASP A 120 5.50 -1.70 11.31
N GLY A 121 4.19 -1.60 11.53
CA GLY A 121 3.15 -1.74 10.51
C GLY A 121 2.77 -3.18 10.15
N SER A 122 3.34 -4.22 10.76
CA SER A 122 3.03 -5.61 10.39
C SER A 122 1.59 -6.02 10.70
N ILE A 123 1.02 -5.51 11.80
CA ILE A 123 -0.39 -5.71 12.18
C ILE A 123 -1.36 -5.13 11.14
N ARG A 124 -0.95 -4.10 10.38
CA ARG A 124 -1.80 -3.45 9.38
C ARG A 124 -2.05 -4.32 8.16
N ILE A 125 -1.06 -5.15 7.77
CA ILE A 125 -1.20 -6.14 6.69
C ILE A 125 -2.41 -7.04 6.94
N LEU A 126 -2.69 -7.35 8.21
CA LEU A 126 -3.78 -8.24 8.63
C LEU A 126 -5.13 -7.52 8.81
N LYS A 127 -5.12 -6.21 9.11
CA LYS A 127 -6.35 -5.42 9.41
C LYS A 127 -7.02 -4.85 8.15
N ILE A 128 -6.28 -4.53 7.09
CA ILE A 128 -6.79 -3.70 5.98
C ILE A 128 -7.29 -4.53 4.77
N LEU A 129 -6.91 -5.80 4.63
CA LEU A 129 -7.13 -6.55 3.37
C LEU A 129 -8.10 -7.73 3.42
N THR A 130 -8.57 -8.18 4.59
CA THR A 130 -9.16 -9.53 4.69
C THR A 130 -10.37 -9.68 5.60
N THR A 131 -10.81 -8.65 6.30
CA THR A 131 -12.07 -8.73 7.05
C THR A 131 -13.30 -8.38 6.21
N THR A 132 -13.14 -7.67 5.07
CA THR A 132 -14.27 -7.11 4.32
C THR A 132 -14.61 -7.83 3.02
N VAL A 133 -13.64 -8.48 2.34
CA VAL A 133 -13.86 -9.10 1.00
C VAL A 133 -13.88 -10.62 1.04
N ALA A 134 -12.94 -11.22 1.76
CA ALA A 134 -12.83 -12.67 1.87
C ALA A 134 -12.27 -13.03 3.24
N LYS A 135 -13.01 -13.84 4.02
CA LYS A 135 -12.58 -14.37 5.32
C LYS A 135 -11.47 -15.42 5.11
N ILE A 136 -10.28 -14.97 4.72
CA ILE A 136 -9.11 -15.84 4.57
C ILE A 136 -8.54 -16.10 5.98
N PRO A 137 -8.25 -17.35 6.36
CA PRO A 137 -7.62 -17.63 7.64
C PRO A 137 -6.28 -16.91 7.78
N LEU A 138 -5.99 -16.35 8.96
CA LEU A 138 -4.81 -15.52 9.20
C LEU A 138 -3.48 -16.14 8.72
N PRO A 139 -3.20 -17.43 8.96
CA PRO A 139 -1.97 -18.06 8.48
C PRO A 139 -1.82 -18.03 6.95
N VAL A 140 -2.91 -18.21 6.22
CA VAL A 140 -2.94 -18.18 4.75
C VAL A 140 -2.66 -16.77 4.24
N GLN A 141 -3.20 -15.75 4.91
CA GLN A 141 -2.91 -14.35 4.56
C GLN A 141 -1.41 -14.04 4.63
N MET A 142 -0.71 -14.56 5.66
CA MET A 142 0.73 -14.34 5.81
C MET A 142 1.52 -15.00 4.69
N ILE A 143 1.16 -16.24 4.32
CA ILE A 143 1.81 -16.96 3.23
C ILE A 143 1.65 -16.18 1.92
N ILE A 144 0.43 -15.71 1.64
CA ILE A 144 0.15 -14.88 0.45
C ILE A 144 0.97 -13.59 0.49
N ALA A 145 0.98 -12.88 1.61
CA ALA A 145 1.70 -11.61 1.76
C ALA A 145 3.21 -11.78 1.54
N VAL A 146 3.84 -12.77 2.20
CA VAL A 146 5.28 -13.06 2.07
C VAL A 146 5.61 -13.47 0.64
N PHE A 147 4.88 -14.44 0.08
CA PHE A 147 5.12 -14.94 -1.27
C PHE A 147 5.00 -13.82 -2.31
N ARG A 148 3.91 -13.03 -2.25
CA ARG A 148 3.70 -11.90 -3.17
C ARG A 148 4.77 -10.82 -3.00
N SER A 149 5.16 -10.51 -1.77
CA SER A 149 6.20 -9.51 -1.48
C SER A 149 7.56 -9.93 -2.03
N VAL A 150 7.98 -11.18 -1.80
CA VAL A 150 9.24 -11.73 -2.34
C VAL A 150 9.23 -11.72 -3.87
N LYS A 151 8.13 -12.16 -4.49
CA LYS A 151 7.98 -12.14 -5.94
C LYS A 151 8.09 -10.71 -6.50
N ARG A 152 7.35 -9.76 -5.92
CA ARG A 152 7.33 -8.35 -6.36
C ARG A 152 8.69 -7.69 -6.15
N LYS A 153 9.36 -7.94 -5.02
CA LYS A 153 10.72 -7.45 -4.74
C LYS A 153 11.71 -7.94 -5.80
N LYS A 154 11.67 -9.21 -6.16
CA LYS A 154 12.53 -9.77 -7.22
C LYS A 154 12.27 -9.11 -8.57
N GLU A 155 11.00 -8.96 -8.96
CA GLU A 155 10.60 -8.30 -10.21
C GLU A 155 11.06 -6.84 -10.27
N TRP A 156 10.78 -6.06 -9.23
CA TRP A 156 11.14 -4.64 -9.17
C TRP A 156 12.66 -4.43 -9.12
N THR A 157 13.39 -5.31 -8.42
CA THR A 157 14.86 -5.24 -8.37
C THR A 157 15.46 -5.52 -9.75
N ARG A 158 14.97 -6.56 -10.44
CA ARG A 158 15.40 -6.89 -11.81
C ARG A 158 15.15 -5.74 -12.77
N ASP A 159 13.98 -5.12 -12.66
CA ASP A 159 13.56 -4.05 -13.56
C ASP A 159 14.09 -2.66 -13.12
N ARG A 160 14.89 -2.61 -12.05
CA ARG A 160 15.40 -1.36 -11.41
C ARG A 160 14.29 -0.34 -11.14
N TYR A 161 13.11 -0.84 -10.76
CA TYR A 161 11.93 -0.04 -10.50
C TYR A 161 11.77 0.24 -9.00
N SER A 162 11.45 1.50 -8.69
CA SER A 162 11.04 1.95 -7.36
C SER A 162 9.83 2.87 -7.51
N SER A 163 8.78 2.62 -6.72
CA SER A 163 7.57 3.45 -6.82
C SER A 163 7.83 4.89 -6.38
N ARG A 164 7.44 5.83 -7.22
CA ARG A 164 7.55 7.28 -6.99
C ARG A 164 6.38 7.87 -6.21
N LEU A 165 5.35 7.07 -5.92
CA LEU A 165 4.10 7.51 -5.29
C LEU A 165 4.34 8.37 -4.03
N ASN A 166 5.18 7.89 -3.11
CA ASN A 166 5.43 8.59 -1.84
C ASN A 166 6.25 9.87 -2.02
N GLU A 167 7.16 9.90 -2.98
CA GLU A 167 7.96 11.08 -3.30
C GLU A 167 7.07 12.17 -3.90
N LEU A 168 6.30 11.81 -4.93
CA LEU A 168 5.38 12.72 -5.61
C LEU A 168 4.29 13.23 -4.67
N THR A 169 3.72 12.38 -3.81
CA THR A 169 2.72 12.79 -2.82
C THR A 169 3.29 13.81 -1.82
N LYS A 170 4.57 13.69 -1.43
CA LYS A 170 5.24 14.69 -0.58
C LYS A 170 5.44 16.02 -1.32
N ILE A 171 5.81 15.97 -2.60
CA ILE A 171 5.94 17.17 -3.45
C ILE A 171 4.58 17.87 -3.57
N GLN A 172 3.52 17.13 -3.93
CA GLN A 172 2.15 17.64 -3.99
C GLN A 172 1.72 18.28 -2.66
N SER A 173 1.97 17.59 -1.53
CA SER A 173 1.65 18.10 -0.19
C SER A 173 2.40 19.40 0.14
N SER A 174 3.67 19.49 -0.25
CA SER A 174 4.50 20.68 -0.01
C SER A 174 4.03 21.86 -0.86
N LYS A 175 3.77 21.65 -2.16
CA LYS A 175 3.20 22.67 -3.04
C LYS A 175 1.84 23.16 -2.53
N LEU A 176 0.95 22.24 -2.11
CA LEU A 176 -0.34 22.59 -1.51
C LEU A 176 -0.18 23.42 -0.23
N TYR A 177 0.74 23.02 0.66
CA TYR A 177 1.03 23.76 1.88
C TYR A 177 1.43 25.21 1.57
N GLU A 178 2.36 25.40 0.64
CA GLU A 178 2.80 26.74 0.23
C GLU A 178 1.66 27.58 -0.36
N LEU A 179 0.85 27.01 -1.26
CA LEU A 179 -0.28 27.71 -1.88
C LEU A 179 -1.38 28.08 -0.88
N LEU A 180 -1.65 27.23 0.11
CA LEU A 180 -2.64 27.51 1.15
C LEU A 180 -2.13 28.56 2.14
N ARG A 181 -0.84 28.49 2.52
CA ARG A 181 -0.21 29.49 3.41
C ARG A 181 -0.08 30.85 2.75
N LYS A 182 0.29 30.92 1.46
CA LYS A 182 0.27 32.16 0.67
C LYS A 182 -1.12 32.80 0.62
N GLY A 183 -2.17 31.98 0.63
CA GLY A 183 -3.57 32.43 0.76
C GLY A 183 -3.99 32.87 2.16
N GLY A 184 -3.07 32.94 3.14
CA GLY A 184 -3.35 33.38 4.51
C GLY A 184 -3.93 32.30 5.44
N HIS A 185 -4.06 31.05 4.99
CA HIS A 185 -4.65 29.99 5.79
C HIS A 185 -3.63 29.36 6.76
N GLN A 186 -3.99 29.26 8.05
CA GLN A 186 -3.19 28.52 9.04
C GLN A 186 -3.50 27.02 8.98
N VAL A 187 -2.90 26.34 8.02
CA VAL A 187 -3.08 24.90 7.80
C VAL A 187 -1.74 24.18 7.76
N ASP A 188 -1.75 22.91 8.15
CA ASP A 188 -0.67 21.96 7.92
C ASP A 188 -1.17 20.91 6.92
N VAL A 189 -0.36 20.59 5.90
CA VAL A 189 -0.70 19.57 4.89
C VAL A 189 0.14 18.34 5.16
N LEU A 190 -0.52 17.23 5.46
CA LEU A 190 0.12 16.00 5.90
C LEU A 190 -0.13 14.88 4.89
N PRO A 191 0.90 14.35 4.20
CA PRO A 191 0.74 13.14 3.43
C PRO A 191 0.45 11.98 4.39
N ALA A 192 -0.46 11.09 4.02
CA ALA A 192 -0.85 9.93 4.82
C ALA A 192 -1.13 8.73 3.91
N TYR A 193 -0.65 7.55 4.29
CA TYR A 193 -0.84 6.33 3.49
C TYR A 193 -1.40 5.17 4.31
N TYR A 194 -1.93 4.16 3.63
CA TYR A 194 -2.45 2.96 4.28
C TYR A 194 -1.37 1.91 4.56
N PHE A 195 -0.44 1.75 3.62
CA PHE A 195 0.52 0.63 3.62
C PHE A 195 1.97 1.06 3.82
N THR A 196 2.27 2.36 3.81
CA THR A 196 3.62 2.91 4.03
C THR A 196 3.56 4.10 5.01
N PRO A 197 4.65 4.42 5.71
CA PRO A 197 4.67 5.56 6.62
C PRO A 197 4.73 6.92 5.85
N PRO A 198 4.16 8.00 6.43
CA PRO A 198 3.40 8.02 7.67
C PRO A 198 1.97 7.49 7.47
N TYR A 199 1.53 6.66 8.41
CA TYR A 199 0.27 5.94 8.29
C TYR A 199 -0.93 6.78 8.74
N LEU A 200 -2.03 6.68 8.02
CA LEU A 200 -3.25 7.44 8.31
C LEU A 200 -3.81 7.17 9.72
N ASP A 201 -3.84 5.91 10.16
CA ASP A 201 -4.28 5.51 11.51
C ASP A 201 -3.33 5.98 12.63
N TYR A 202 -2.11 6.37 12.31
CA TYR A 202 -1.16 6.90 13.28
C TYR A 202 -1.22 8.42 13.38
N ILE A 203 -1.45 9.09 12.25
CA ILE A 203 -1.54 10.55 12.19
C ILE A 203 -2.73 11.06 13.01
N PHE A 204 -3.91 10.45 12.84
CA PHE A 204 -5.12 10.93 13.50
C PHE A 204 -5.01 10.92 15.05
N PRO A 205 -4.72 9.80 15.73
CA PRO A 205 -4.65 9.80 17.20
C PRO A 205 -3.55 10.70 17.75
N LYS A 206 -2.40 10.77 17.05
CA LYS A 206 -1.23 11.54 17.50
C LYS A 206 -1.45 13.04 17.42
N LEU A 207 -2.21 13.50 16.43
CA LEU A 207 -2.36 14.93 16.15
C LEU A 207 -3.79 15.45 16.38
N ARG A 208 -4.74 14.60 16.80
CA ARG A 208 -6.14 15.02 17.03
C ARG A 208 -6.28 16.20 17.99
N SER A 209 -5.43 16.31 19.00
CA SER A 209 -5.45 17.42 19.95
C SER A 209 -4.79 18.69 19.42
N LYS A 210 -3.98 18.58 18.35
CA LYS A 210 -3.29 19.71 17.73
C LYS A 210 -4.20 20.49 16.78
N TYR A 211 -5.16 19.83 16.13
CA TYR A 211 -6.00 20.44 15.09
C TYR A 211 -7.49 20.33 15.42
N GLN A 212 -8.22 21.42 15.23
CA GLN A 212 -9.66 21.52 15.49
C GLN A 212 -10.52 20.97 14.33
N LYS A 213 -10.03 21.08 13.09
CA LYS A 213 -10.70 20.63 11.87
C LYS A 213 -9.75 19.82 11.01
N TRP A 214 -10.27 18.81 10.34
CA TRP A 214 -9.54 17.91 9.46
C TRP A 214 -10.20 17.89 8.08
N ILE A 215 -9.41 18.09 7.02
CA ILE A 215 -9.85 17.88 5.65
C ILE A 215 -9.07 16.68 5.10
N VAL A 216 -9.77 15.59 4.85
CA VAL A 216 -9.22 14.39 4.23
C VAL A 216 -9.40 14.51 2.72
N VAL A 217 -8.27 14.43 2.00
CA VAL A 217 -8.23 14.50 0.55
C VAL A 217 -7.84 13.12 0.01
N PRO A 218 -8.80 12.31 -0.49
CA PRO A 218 -8.47 11.08 -1.18
C PRO A 218 -7.64 11.39 -2.44
N MET A 219 -6.48 10.75 -2.60
CA MET A 219 -5.63 10.97 -3.77
C MET A 219 -6.01 10.08 -4.97
N LEU A 220 -7.31 9.81 -5.12
CA LEU A 220 -7.91 9.04 -6.20
C LEU A 220 -9.13 9.79 -6.74
N PRO A 221 -9.27 9.94 -8.07
CA PRO A 221 -10.39 10.66 -8.66
C PRO A 221 -11.74 9.94 -8.51
N ILE A 222 -11.72 8.61 -8.45
CA ILE A 222 -12.92 7.77 -8.44
C ILE A 222 -13.13 7.20 -7.03
N GLU A 223 -14.33 7.38 -6.49
CA GLU A 223 -14.69 6.78 -5.21
C GLU A 223 -14.98 5.28 -5.36
N ALA A 224 -14.30 4.48 -4.54
CA ALA A 224 -14.65 3.08 -4.31
C ALA A 224 -14.55 2.78 -2.81
N GLU A 225 -15.41 1.90 -2.30
CA GLU A 225 -15.40 1.54 -0.88
C GLU A 225 -14.08 0.91 -0.42
N PHE A 226 -13.35 0.28 -1.34
CA PHE A 226 -12.05 -0.32 -1.08
C PHE A 226 -10.87 0.67 -1.10
N SER A 227 -11.09 1.91 -1.53
CA SER A 227 -10.03 2.89 -1.67
C SER A 227 -10.25 4.09 -0.74
N CYS A 228 -11.27 4.91 -1.00
CA CYS A 228 -11.62 6.06 -0.17
C CYS A 228 -12.50 5.66 1.03
N GLY A 229 -13.30 4.60 0.90
CA GLY A 229 -14.16 4.10 1.98
C GLY A 229 -13.37 3.62 3.21
N ILE A 230 -12.14 3.15 3.02
CA ILE A 230 -11.26 2.74 4.11
C ILE A 230 -10.82 3.94 4.96
N ALA A 231 -10.38 5.05 4.35
CA ALA A 231 -10.05 6.28 5.07
C ALA A 231 -11.24 6.81 5.86
N CYS A 232 -12.43 6.83 5.26
CA CYS A 232 -13.66 7.24 5.95
C CYS A 232 -13.96 6.34 7.16
N LYS A 233 -13.90 5.01 6.98
CA LYS A 233 -14.14 4.04 8.08
C LYS A 233 -13.10 4.20 9.20
N MET A 234 -11.83 4.43 8.86
CA MET A 234 -10.76 4.66 9.84
C MET A 234 -10.97 5.97 10.62
N ALA A 235 -11.35 7.04 9.93
CA ALA A 235 -11.67 8.32 10.54
C ALA A 235 -12.88 8.23 11.50
N ILE A 236 -13.95 7.54 11.07
CA ILE A 236 -15.13 7.29 11.90
C ILE A 236 -14.77 6.46 13.14
N ASN A 237 -13.95 5.40 12.98
CA ASN A 237 -13.54 4.56 14.09
C ASN A 237 -12.72 5.32 15.14
N GLU A 238 -11.87 6.27 14.72
CA GLU A 238 -11.02 7.04 15.63
C GLU A 238 -11.78 8.16 16.34
N PHE A 239 -12.59 8.93 15.63
CA PHE A 239 -13.27 10.11 16.18
C PHE A 239 -14.70 9.84 16.69
N LYS A 240 -15.23 8.62 16.52
CA LYS A 240 -16.57 8.18 16.98
C LYS A 240 -17.69 9.16 16.57
N GLU A 241 -18.73 9.37 17.39
CA GLU A 241 -19.89 10.22 17.04
C GLU A 241 -19.50 11.68 16.74
N ASP A 242 -18.36 12.17 17.23
CA ASP A 242 -17.83 13.52 16.95
C ASP A 242 -17.05 13.64 15.63
N ALA A 243 -16.81 12.52 14.93
CA ALA A 243 -16.09 12.49 13.65
C ALA A 243 -16.73 13.39 12.59
N PHE A 244 -18.06 13.41 12.52
CA PHE A 244 -18.80 14.15 11.51
C PHE A 244 -18.80 15.67 11.73
N LYS A 245 -18.43 16.14 12.92
CA LYS A 245 -18.31 17.58 13.22
C LYS A 245 -16.92 18.13 12.94
N SER A 246 -15.89 17.28 12.99
CA SER A 246 -14.48 17.69 12.95
C SER A 246 -13.74 17.27 11.68
N ILE A 247 -14.30 16.34 10.89
CA ILE A 247 -13.65 15.79 9.69
C ILE A 247 -14.54 15.99 8.47
N LEU A 248 -13.96 16.62 7.45
CA LEU A 248 -14.53 16.72 6.12
C LEU A 248 -13.73 15.85 5.14
N VAL A 249 -14.41 15.04 4.33
CA VAL A 249 -13.77 14.26 3.27
C VAL A 249 -14.15 14.84 1.91
N LEU A 250 -13.15 15.20 1.10
CA LEU A 250 -13.39 15.59 -0.30
C LEU A 250 -13.80 14.38 -1.13
N LYS A 251 -14.78 14.58 -2.01
CA LYS A 251 -15.39 13.54 -2.85
C LYS A 251 -15.92 14.11 -4.16
N HIS A 252 -16.32 13.22 -5.04
CA HIS A 252 -16.87 13.40 -6.37
C HIS A 252 -15.93 14.12 -7.35
N PHE A 253 -14.63 13.80 -7.28
CA PHE A 253 -13.65 14.42 -8.17
C PHE A 253 -13.88 14.06 -9.64
N TRP A 254 -14.22 12.80 -9.92
CA TRP A 254 -14.56 12.33 -11.27
C TRP A 254 -15.70 13.12 -11.96
N ASN A 255 -16.55 13.81 -11.19
CA ASN A 255 -17.62 14.64 -11.73
C ASN A 255 -17.25 16.12 -11.87
N ASP A 256 -16.01 16.52 -11.54
CA ASP A 256 -15.56 17.92 -11.64
C ASP A 256 -15.11 18.25 -13.07
N ASP A 257 -15.71 19.27 -13.67
CA ASP A 257 -15.39 19.69 -15.05
C ASP A 257 -13.98 20.28 -15.18
N LYS A 258 -13.53 21.06 -14.18
CA LYS A 258 -12.20 21.68 -14.21
C LYS A 258 -11.11 20.62 -14.11
N LEU A 259 -11.31 19.59 -13.28
CA LEU A 259 -10.39 18.46 -13.22
C LEU A 259 -10.31 17.72 -14.56
N ALA A 260 -11.48 17.47 -15.18
CA ALA A 260 -11.51 16.83 -16.49
C ALA A 260 -10.73 17.66 -17.51
N ASP A 261 -10.90 18.98 -17.53
CA ASP A 261 -10.16 19.88 -18.43
C ASP A 261 -8.65 19.86 -18.19
N ILE A 262 -8.20 19.82 -16.93
CA ILE A 262 -6.76 19.69 -16.61
C ILE A 262 -6.21 18.37 -17.17
N MET A 263 -6.93 17.25 -16.98
CA MET A 263 -6.52 15.96 -17.53
C MET A 263 -6.51 15.96 -19.06
N VAL A 264 -7.55 16.48 -19.70
CA VAL A 264 -7.64 16.56 -21.17
C VAL A 264 -6.51 17.41 -21.73
N ASN A 265 -6.25 18.59 -21.15
CA ASN A 265 -5.13 19.43 -21.54
C ASN A 265 -3.79 18.71 -21.44
N LYS A 266 -3.57 17.92 -20.39
CA LYS A 266 -2.35 17.12 -20.26
C LYS A 266 -2.23 16.08 -21.37
N ILE A 267 -3.34 15.41 -21.71
CA ILE A 267 -3.40 14.36 -22.74
C ILE A 267 -3.12 14.94 -24.14
N VAL A 268 -3.85 15.99 -24.53
CA VAL A 268 -3.77 16.55 -25.90
C VAL A 268 -2.49 17.33 -26.18
N ASN A 269 -1.81 17.81 -25.13
CA ASN A 269 -0.49 18.46 -25.29
C ASN A 269 0.67 17.46 -25.15
N ALA A 270 0.41 16.17 -24.94
CA ALA A 270 1.46 15.15 -24.92
C ALA A 270 2.04 14.94 -26.34
N PRO A 271 3.37 14.76 -26.51
CA PRO A 271 3.98 14.61 -27.83
C PRO A 271 3.58 13.29 -28.53
N ILE A 272 2.77 13.33 -29.58
CA ILE A 272 2.29 12.11 -30.25
C ILE A 272 3.01 11.90 -31.60
N GLY A 273 3.11 10.63 -32.03
CA GLY A 273 3.64 10.27 -33.34
C GLY A 273 2.78 10.78 -34.51
N LYS A 274 3.33 10.81 -35.73
CA LYS A 274 2.58 11.18 -36.94
C LYS A 274 1.86 9.95 -37.50
N GLY A 275 0.53 10.01 -37.64
CA GLY A 275 -0.26 8.94 -38.26
C GLY A 275 -1.57 8.67 -37.50
N ALA A 276 -2.15 7.48 -37.69
CA ALA A 276 -3.33 7.05 -36.96
C ALA A 276 -2.96 6.78 -35.48
N CYS A 277 -3.57 7.56 -34.58
CA CYS A 277 -3.21 7.58 -33.16
C CYS A 277 -4.38 7.09 -32.30
N GLY A 278 -4.11 6.13 -31.43
CA GLY A 278 -5.05 5.63 -30.43
C GLY A 278 -4.68 6.11 -29.03
N LEU A 279 -5.68 6.30 -28.19
CA LEU A 279 -5.53 6.58 -26.76
C LEU A 279 -6.17 5.48 -25.93
N ILE A 280 -5.43 5.00 -24.94
CA ILE A 280 -5.95 4.14 -23.89
C ILE A 280 -6.03 4.94 -22.61
N LEU A 281 -7.24 5.18 -22.13
CA LEU A 281 -7.51 5.68 -20.79
C LEU A 281 -7.48 4.47 -19.84
N SER A 282 -6.39 4.31 -19.09
CA SER A 282 -6.19 3.15 -18.23
C SER A 282 -6.65 3.38 -16.79
N VAL A 283 -7.18 2.35 -16.15
CA VAL A 283 -7.66 2.39 -14.76
C VAL A 283 -7.39 1.07 -14.06
N HIS A 284 -7.35 1.08 -12.72
CA HIS A 284 -7.48 -0.17 -11.97
C HIS A 284 -8.84 -0.81 -12.27
N GLY A 285 -8.84 -2.08 -12.65
CA GLY A 285 -10.09 -2.80 -12.87
C GLY A 285 -10.94 -2.86 -11.61
N THR A 286 -12.25 -2.98 -11.76
CA THR A 286 -13.17 -3.18 -10.63
C THR A 286 -13.97 -4.46 -10.81
N LEU A 287 -14.41 -5.07 -9.71
CA LEU A 287 -15.35 -6.18 -9.77
C LEU A 287 -16.71 -5.69 -10.29
N VAL A 288 -17.25 -6.42 -11.27
CA VAL A 288 -18.59 -6.22 -11.85
C VAL A 288 -19.56 -7.26 -11.30
N LYS A 289 -19.08 -8.47 -11.03
CA LYS A 289 -19.83 -9.53 -10.35
C LYS A 289 -18.97 -10.23 -9.31
N ASP A 290 -19.56 -10.63 -8.20
CA ASP A 290 -18.90 -11.45 -7.19
C ASP A 290 -18.68 -12.91 -7.67
N TYR A 291 -18.08 -13.76 -6.83
CA TYR A 291 -17.83 -15.17 -7.14
C TYR A 291 -19.11 -16.01 -7.34
N LYS A 292 -20.27 -15.51 -6.94
CA LYS A 292 -21.59 -16.14 -7.13
C LYS A 292 -22.31 -15.60 -8.37
N GLY A 293 -21.73 -14.63 -9.07
CA GLY A 293 -22.33 -13.98 -10.23
C GLY A 293 -23.33 -12.87 -9.88
N ASN A 294 -23.42 -12.46 -8.62
CA ASN A 294 -24.29 -11.37 -8.17
C ASN A 294 -23.59 -10.01 -8.26
N GLU A 295 -24.38 -8.93 -8.19
CA GLU A 295 -23.82 -7.59 -8.03
C GLU A 295 -23.02 -7.50 -6.71
N PRO A 296 -21.81 -6.91 -6.72
CA PRO A 296 -21.01 -6.77 -5.51
C PRO A 296 -21.76 -6.01 -4.42
N ALA A 297 -21.73 -6.55 -3.19
CA ALA A 297 -22.40 -5.94 -2.04
C ALA A 297 -21.83 -4.58 -1.61
N LEU A 298 -20.68 -4.18 -2.16
CA LEU A 298 -19.98 -2.93 -1.82
C LEU A 298 -19.82 -2.11 -3.10
N ASN A 299 -19.88 -0.78 -2.98
CA ASN A 299 -19.67 0.08 -4.14
C ASN A 299 -18.22 -0.05 -4.63
N THR A 300 -18.04 -0.70 -5.78
CA THR A 300 -16.73 -0.94 -6.40
C THR A 300 -16.19 0.27 -7.16
N GLY A 301 -17.00 1.33 -7.33
CA GLY A 301 -16.68 2.48 -8.17
C GLY A 301 -16.93 2.25 -9.67
N HIS A 302 -17.41 1.07 -10.08
CA HIS A 302 -17.58 0.70 -11.49
C HIS A 302 -18.36 1.75 -12.31
N LYS A 303 -19.52 2.19 -11.82
CA LYS A 303 -20.33 3.21 -12.50
C LYS A 303 -19.59 4.54 -12.62
N ALA A 304 -18.98 5.02 -11.52
CA ALA A 304 -18.22 6.27 -11.52
C ALA A 304 -17.00 6.21 -12.46
N THR A 305 -16.34 5.04 -12.57
CA THR A 305 -15.27 4.79 -13.54
C THR A 305 -15.76 4.97 -14.98
N LEU A 306 -16.88 4.36 -15.34
CA LEU A 306 -17.45 4.46 -16.70
C LEU A 306 -17.92 5.89 -16.99
N ASP A 307 -18.65 6.52 -16.07
CA ASP A 307 -19.12 7.89 -16.22
C ASP A 307 -17.93 8.86 -16.42
N PHE A 308 -16.85 8.69 -15.65
CA PHE A 308 -15.65 9.51 -15.80
C PHE A 308 -14.91 9.26 -17.11
N PHE A 309 -14.79 7.99 -17.52
CA PHE A 309 -14.23 7.61 -18.82
C PHE A 309 -15.01 8.29 -19.95
N HIS A 310 -16.33 8.19 -19.97
CA HIS A 310 -17.16 8.81 -21.00
C HIS A 310 -17.05 10.34 -21.01
N LYS A 311 -16.96 10.95 -19.82
CA LYS A 311 -16.74 12.39 -19.67
C LYS A 311 -15.41 12.83 -20.28
N LEU A 312 -14.32 12.13 -19.94
CA LEU A 312 -12.99 12.42 -20.49
C LEU A 312 -12.95 12.17 -21.99
N LYS A 313 -13.46 11.01 -22.45
CA LYS A 313 -13.50 10.65 -23.86
C LYS A 313 -14.20 11.72 -24.69
N LYS A 314 -15.41 12.12 -24.30
CA LYS A 314 -16.19 13.15 -25.01
C LYS A 314 -15.42 14.47 -25.08
N ARG A 315 -14.84 14.93 -23.96
CA ARG A 315 -14.07 16.18 -23.93
C ARG A 315 -12.82 16.11 -24.78
N ILE A 316 -12.15 14.96 -24.88
CA ILE A 316 -10.99 14.77 -25.77
C ILE A 316 -11.45 14.80 -27.23
N GLU A 317 -12.51 14.09 -27.58
CA GLU A 317 -13.06 14.06 -28.95
C GLU A 317 -13.47 15.46 -29.45
N GLU A 318 -13.99 16.30 -28.56
CA GLU A 318 -14.41 17.68 -28.85
C GLU A 318 -13.27 18.71 -28.78
N HIS A 319 -12.07 18.33 -28.30
CA HIS A 319 -10.97 19.27 -28.09
C HIS A 319 -10.26 19.65 -29.42
N GLU A 320 -10.00 20.93 -29.65
CA GLU A 320 -9.39 21.45 -30.89
C GLU A 320 -8.01 20.83 -31.23
N LYS A 321 -7.23 20.49 -30.21
CA LYS A 321 -5.91 19.85 -30.34
C LYS A 321 -5.95 18.31 -30.41
N ASN A 322 -7.13 17.70 -30.47
CA ASN A 322 -7.22 16.24 -30.47
C ASN A 322 -6.59 15.64 -31.74
N THR A 323 -5.67 14.70 -31.54
CA THR A 323 -5.04 13.93 -32.62
C THR A 323 -5.40 12.44 -32.57
N PHE A 324 -6.23 12.01 -31.61
CA PHE A 324 -6.60 10.61 -31.45
C PHE A 324 -7.83 10.27 -32.29
N SER A 325 -7.70 9.28 -33.17
CA SER A 325 -8.79 8.75 -33.99
C SER A 325 -9.60 7.67 -33.26
N SER A 326 -9.07 7.10 -32.18
CA SER A 326 -9.76 6.10 -31.37
C SER A 326 -9.36 6.18 -29.90
N ILE A 327 -10.35 6.11 -29.01
CA ILE A 327 -10.17 6.20 -27.56
C ILE A 327 -10.84 5.00 -26.89
N LYS A 328 -10.06 4.23 -26.14
CA LYS A 328 -10.48 2.99 -25.45
C LYS A 328 -10.26 3.08 -23.94
N LEU A 329 -11.10 2.37 -23.20
CA LEU A 329 -10.89 2.09 -21.78
C LEU A 329 -9.98 0.87 -21.64
N GLY A 330 -9.01 0.92 -20.74
CA GLY A 330 -8.11 -0.19 -20.45
C GLY A 330 -7.99 -0.48 -18.96
N ALA A 331 -8.75 -1.46 -18.47
CA ALA A 331 -8.74 -1.90 -17.09
C ALA A 331 -7.59 -2.87 -16.80
N LEU A 332 -6.85 -2.62 -15.72
CA LEU A 332 -5.90 -3.56 -15.12
C LEU A 332 -6.62 -4.48 -14.15
N ASN A 333 -7.06 -5.64 -14.62
CA ASN A 333 -7.83 -6.58 -13.82
C ASN A 333 -6.94 -7.55 -13.02
N HIS A 334 -7.46 -7.99 -11.87
CA HIS A 334 -6.92 -9.15 -11.17
C HIS A 334 -7.56 -10.44 -11.68
N LYS A 335 -6.93 -11.58 -11.38
CA LYS A 335 -7.36 -12.91 -11.83
C LYS A 335 -8.33 -13.62 -10.86
N PHE A 336 -8.60 -13.04 -9.70
CA PHE A 336 -9.33 -13.69 -8.61
C PHE A 336 -10.44 -12.78 -8.09
N GLY A 337 -11.48 -13.36 -7.47
CA GLY A 337 -12.51 -12.61 -6.72
C GLY A 337 -13.84 -12.39 -7.44
N GLY A 338 -14.03 -12.92 -8.65
CA GLY A 338 -15.27 -12.79 -9.42
C GLY A 338 -15.02 -12.36 -10.86
N THR A 339 -16.02 -11.73 -11.47
CA THR A 339 -15.93 -11.17 -12.83
C THR A 339 -15.54 -9.71 -12.77
N TRP A 340 -14.44 -9.37 -13.42
CA TRP A 340 -13.91 -8.01 -13.51
C TRP A 340 -14.40 -7.30 -14.79
N MET A 341 -14.05 -6.02 -14.93
CA MET A 341 -14.43 -5.21 -16.09
C MET A 341 -14.03 -5.87 -17.42
N PRO A 342 -14.93 -5.95 -18.41
CA PRO A 342 -14.61 -6.56 -19.70
C PRO A 342 -13.69 -5.69 -20.59
N GLU A 343 -13.58 -4.40 -20.31
CA GLU A 343 -12.74 -3.44 -21.05
C GLU A 343 -11.26 -3.52 -20.60
N THR A 344 -10.62 -4.68 -20.75
CA THR A 344 -9.22 -4.85 -20.32
C THR A 344 -8.25 -4.07 -21.20
N ILE A 345 -7.08 -3.75 -20.67
CA ILE A 345 -6.02 -3.11 -21.45
C ILE A 345 -5.56 -3.98 -22.63
N GLU A 346 -5.53 -5.31 -22.50
CA GLU A 346 -5.21 -6.22 -23.59
C GLU A 346 -6.27 -6.15 -24.70
N ARG A 347 -7.55 -6.13 -24.32
CA ARG A 347 -8.64 -5.96 -25.27
C ARG A 347 -8.57 -4.61 -25.98
N ALA A 348 -8.22 -3.54 -25.27
CA ALA A 348 -8.00 -2.23 -25.87
C ALA A 348 -6.88 -2.27 -26.92
N PHE A 349 -5.77 -2.98 -26.65
CA PHE A 349 -4.72 -3.19 -27.65
C PHE A 349 -5.22 -3.97 -28.87
N GLU A 350 -5.98 -5.05 -28.67
CA GLU A 350 -6.54 -5.83 -29.78
C GLU A 350 -7.48 -4.99 -30.66
N GLU A 351 -8.35 -4.18 -30.05
CA GLU A 351 -9.29 -3.32 -30.76
C GLU A 351 -8.56 -2.23 -31.56
N LEU A 352 -7.59 -1.53 -30.96
CA LEU A 352 -6.80 -0.51 -31.66
C LEU A 352 -5.98 -1.10 -32.81
N SER A 353 -5.41 -2.30 -32.62
CA SER A 353 -4.68 -2.99 -33.68
C SER A 353 -5.59 -3.34 -34.87
N LYS A 354 -6.82 -3.82 -34.60
CA LYS A 354 -7.83 -4.09 -35.65
C LYS A 354 -8.29 -2.83 -36.37
N GLU A 355 -8.26 -1.68 -35.71
CA GLU A 355 -8.57 -0.37 -36.29
C GLU A 355 -7.41 0.23 -37.12
N GLY A 356 -6.28 -0.48 -37.24
CA GLY A 356 -5.12 -0.02 -38.00
C GLY A 356 -4.34 1.10 -37.32
N ILE A 357 -4.43 1.21 -36.00
CA ILE A 357 -3.70 2.20 -35.22
C ILE A 357 -2.22 1.82 -35.13
N ASP A 358 -1.34 2.74 -35.52
CA ASP A 358 0.11 2.53 -35.51
C ASP A 358 0.77 3.12 -34.25
N HIS A 359 0.16 4.18 -33.68
CA HIS A 359 0.68 4.94 -32.56
C HIS A 359 -0.28 4.88 -31.37
N VAL A 360 0.17 4.43 -30.20
CA VAL A 360 -0.69 4.33 -29.02
C VAL A 360 -0.13 5.14 -27.87
N SER A 361 -0.98 6.00 -27.32
CA SER A 361 -0.76 6.68 -26.04
C SER A 361 -1.54 6.00 -24.93
N LEU A 362 -0.96 5.91 -23.74
CA LEU A 362 -1.61 5.40 -22.53
C LEU A 362 -1.61 6.48 -21.46
N PHE A 363 -2.79 6.80 -20.93
CA PHE A 363 -2.97 7.74 -19.83
C PHE A 363 -3.73 7.10 -18.66
N PRO A 364 -3.12 7.00 -17.45
CA PRO A 364 -3.79 6.51 -16.27
C PRO A 364 -4.71 7.58 -15.64
N PHE A 365 -6.02 7.48 -15.89
CA PHE A 365 -7.00 8.43 -15.35
C PHE A 365 -7.55 8.02 -13.97
N GLY A 366 -7.25 6.79 -13.52
CA GLY A 366 -7.68 6.28 -12.20
C GLY A 366 -6.86 6.77 -11.01
N PHE A 367 -5.80 7.54 -11.25
CA PHE A 367 -4.85 7.98 -10.22
C PHE A 367 -4.45 9.44 -10.48
N PHE A 368 -4.24 10.22 -9.42
CA PHE A 368 -3.60 11.53 -9.56
C PHE A 368 -2.08 11.44 -9.63
N THR A 369 -1.50 10.37 -9.08
CA THR A 369 -0.06 10.22 -8.90
C THR A 369 0.40 8.88 -9.42
N ASP A 370 1.53 8.89 -10.13
CA ASP A 370 2.14 7.67 -10.63
C ASP A 370 2.47 6.69 -9.52
N ASN A 371 2.14 5.43 -9.77
CA ASN A 371 2.33 4.32 -8.87
C ASN A 371 2.59 3.04 -9.68
N SER A 372 2.87 1.93 -8.98
CA SER A 372 3.26 0.70 -9.65
C SER A 372 2.27 0.11 -10.65
N GLU A 373 0.99 0.48 -10.59
CA GLU A 373 0.02 0.05 -11.58
C GLU A 373 0.08 0.90 -12.85
N SER A 374 0.39 2.19 -12.72
CA SER A 374 0.49 3.13 -13.83
C SER A 374 1.86 3.10 -14.51
N ASP A 375 2.91 3.56 -13.82
CA ASP A 375 4.23 3.82 -14.39
C ASP A 375 5.10 2.56 -14.52
N TYR A 376 4.59 1.42 -14.04
CA TYR A 376 5.25 0.12 -14.13
C TYR A 376 4.37 -0.94 -14.81
N GLU A 377 3.22 -1.34 -14.26
CA GLU A 377 2.41 -2.42 -14.86
C GLU A 377 1.83 -2.02 -16.22
N ALA A 378 0.99 -0.97 -16.29
CA ALA A 378 0.40 -0.51 -17.55
C ALA A 378 1.47 -0.08 -18.55
N LYS A 379 2.48 0.69 -18.11
CA LYS A 379 3.59 1.11 -18.96
C LYS A 379 4.33 -0.08 -19.58
N ARG A 380 4.63 -1.12 -18.80
CA ARG A 380 5.30 -2.32 -19.31
C ARG A 380 4.42 -3.10 -20.28
N MET A 381 3.10 -3.12 -20.07
CA MET A 381 2.15 -3.73 -21.01
C MET A 381 2.13 -2.97 -22.34
N LEU A 382 2.12 -1.65 -22.29
CA LEU A 382 2.27 -0.80 -23.47
C LEU A 382 3.62 -1.05 -24.17
N GLU A 383 4.74 -1.06 -23.44
CA GLU A 383 6.07 -1.31 -24.02
C GLU A 383 6.17 -2.66 -24.73
N LYS A 384 5.46 -3.68 -24.24
CA LYS A 384 5.42 -5.03 -24.81
C LYS A 384 4.43 -5.22 -25.97
N SER A 385 3.54 -4.27 -26.21
CA SER A 385 2.60 -4.32 -27.34
C SER A 385 3.30 -4.23 -28.70
N ASP A 386 2.62 -4.54 -29.80
CA ASP A 386 3.21 -4.55 -31.14
C ASP A 386 3.06 -3.22 -31.92
N PHE A 387 2.58 -2.15 -31.27
CA PHE A 387 2.41 -0.84 -31.92
C PHE A 387 3.76 -0.23 -32.34
N LYS A 388 3.79 0.46 -33.48
CA LYS A 388 5.02 1.04 -34.06
C LYS A 388 5.61 2.11 -33.14
N SER A 389 4.77 2.95 -32.54
CA SER A 389 5.22 3.89 -31.52
C SER A 389 4.25 3.95 -30.34
N LYS A 390 4.84 4.13 -29.17
CA LYS A 390 4.20 3.94 -27.87
C LYS A 390 4.54 5.12 -27.00
N GLN A 391 3.55 5.70 -26.35
CA GLN A 391 3.73 6.80 -25.44
C GLN A 391 3.02 6.54 -24.12
N TYR A 392 3.76 6.63 -23.04
CA TYR A 392 3.19 6.71 -21.71
C TYR A 392 3.03 8.18 -21.32
N ILE A 393 1.81 8.58 -20.98
CA ILE A 393 1.49 9.90 -20.44
C ILE A 393 1.36 9.73 -18.92
N SER A 394 2.20 10.44 -18.16
CA SER A 394 2.19 10.35 -16.70
C SER A 394 0.84 10.77 -16.12
N CYS A 395 0.52 10.33 -14.90
CA CYS A 395 -0.55 10.94 -14.11
C CYS A 395 -0.29 12.44 -13.90
N LEU A 396 -1.25 13.14 -13.29
CA LEU A 396 -1.12 14.57 -12.99
C LEU A 396 0.14 14.89 -12.19
N ASN A 397 0.55 14.02 -11.26
CA ASN A 397 1.77 14.16 -10.47
C ASN A 397 1.84 15.56 -9.83
N ASP A 398 2.92 16.31 -10.04
CA ASP A 398 3.14 17.64 -9.50
C ASP A 398 2.73 18.77 -10.46
N ASP A 399 1.82 18.51 -11.41
CA ASP A 399 1.26 19.51 -12.34
C ASP A 399 0.65 20.71 -11.59
N ASP A 400 1.11 21.92 -11.91
CA ASP A 400 0.74 23.12 -11.15
C ASP A 400 -0.75 23.46 -11.28
N ASN A 401 -1.39 23.23 -12.44
CA ASN A 401 -2.82 23.46 -12.60
C ASN A 401 -3.64 22.51 -11.72
N PHE A 402 -3.19 21.25 -11.60
CA PHE A 402 -3.80 20.29 -10.68
C PHE A 402 -3.66 20.71 -9.21
N ILE A 403 -2.46 21.13 -8.79
CA ILE A 403 -2.23 21.60 -7.41
C ILE A 403 -3.07 22.84 -7.12
N GLU A 404 -3.15 23.81 -8.04
CA GLU A 404 -3.97 25.01 -7.89
C GLU A 404 -5.46 24.67 -7.78
N TRP A 405 -5.98 23.82 -8.66
CA TRP A 405 -7.36 23.33 -8.59
C TRP A 405 -7.65 22.66 -7.24
N LEU A 406 -6.74 21.81 -6.76
CA LEU A 406 -6.92 21.11 -5.50
C LEU A 406 -6.86 22.07 -4.29
N ALA A 407 -5.95 23.05 -4.33
CA ALA A 407 -5.87 24.09 -3.32
C ALA A 407 -7.19 24.88 -3.25
N GLU A 408 -7.75 25.26 -4.40
CA GLU A 408 -9.02 25.98 -4.47
C GLU A 408 -10.17 25.17 -3.87
N ARG A 409 -10.25 23.87 -4.19
CA ARG A 409 -11.22 22.94 -3.59
C ARG A 409 -11.09 22.88 -2.07
N ILE A 410 -9.87 22.88 -1.54
CA ILE A 410 -9.62 22.90 -0.10
C ILE A 410 -10.01 24.24 0.53
N ARG A 411 -9.68 25.38 -0.11
CA ARG A 411 -10.04 26.72 0.39
C ARG A 411 -11.54 26.89 0.54
N GLN A 412 -12.32 26.43 -0.43
CA GLN A 412 -13.79 26.42 -0.38
C GLN A 412 -14.33 25.66 0.83
N LYS A 413 -13.56 24.74 1.41
CA LYS A 413 -13.96 23.95 2.58
C LYS A 413 -13.42 24.50 3.89
N LEU A 414 -12.36 25.31 3.85
CA LEU A 414 -11.83 26.02 5.02
C LEU A 414 -12.69 27.24 5.41
N GLN A 415 -13.50 27.76 4.48
CA GLN A 415 -14.40 28.89 4.72
C GLN A 415 -15.69 28.50 5.47
N PHE A 416 -15.97 27.19 5.60
CA PHE A 416 -17.04 26.62 6.43
C PHE A 416 -16.42 26.00 7.69
#